data_AF-A0A6G7ZJA4-F1
#
_entry.id   AF-A0A6G7ZJA4-F1
#
_cell.length_a   1.000
_cell.length_b   1.000
_cell.length_c   1.000
_cell.angle_alpha   90.00
_cell.angle_beta   90.00
_cell.angle_gamma   90.00
#
_symmetry.space_group_name_H-M   'P 1'
#
loop_
_entity.id
_entity.type
_entity.pdbx_description
1 polymer ?
#
loop_
_entity_poly.entity_id
_entity_poly.type
_entity_poly.pdbx_seq_one_letter_code
_entity_poly.pdbx_strand_id
1 'polypeptide(L)'
;MASSPLDSCFAGESPVAADVARGVTRLFCRRDWFAMCEVPLPNGRRADLMAIDQKGHLTIVEIKVSKADLVGDLKWRDYLDYCDRFFWAVPQSLCPILEDAHFLPADSGLLVADRYDAAIMREAMLRPLAPARRKAETLNFARRAARRLSAQIDPTLGFGS
;
A
#
# COMPACT_ATOMS: atom_id res chain seq x y z
N MET A 1 33.32 33.03 21.33
CA MET A 1 32.76 31.66 21.38
C MET A 1 31.56 31.64 20.45
N ALA A 2 31.68 31.04 19.27
CA ALA A 2 30.55 30.90 18.36
C ALA A 2 29.67 29.75 18.86
N SER A 3 28.39 30.00 19.10
CA SER A 3 27.45 28.95 19.51
C SER A 3 27.28 27.95 18.36
N SER A 4 27.38 26.66 18.65
CA SER A 4 27.04 25.59 17.72
C SER A 4 25.65 25.84 17.11
N PRO A 5 25.42 25.50 15.82
CA PRO A 5 24.09 25.57 15.24
C PRO A 5 23.14 24.68 16.05
N LEU A 6 21.88 25.11 16.20
CA LEU A 6 20.82 24.35 16.84
C LEU A 6 20.58 23.05 16.05
N ASP A 7 21.32 22.00 16.39
CA ASP A 7 21.05 20.66 15.88
C ASP A 7 19.65 20.25 16.35
N SER A 8 18.79 19.99 15.37
CA SER A 8 17.60 19.12 15.45
C SER A 8 16.21 19.68 15.82
N CYS A 9 15.94 20.99 15.80
CA CYS A 9 14.53 21.46 15.94
C CYS A 9 13.58 20.86 14.86
N PHE A 10 14.13 20.42 13.73
CA PHE A 10 13.38 19.85 12.61
C PHE A 10 13.93 18.49 12.13
N ALA A 11 14.67 17.75 12.97
CA ALA A 11 15.03 16.37 12.65
C ALA A 11 13.75 15.52 12.78
N GLY A 12 12.98 15.45 11.69
CA GLY A 12 11.80 14.60 11.61
C GLY A 12 12.19 13.14 11.80
N GLU A 13 11.40 12.40 12.58
CA GLU A 13 11.57 10.96 12.70
C GLU A 13 11.41 10.31 11.31
N SER A 14 12.21 9.26 11.06
CA SER A 14 12.06 8.46 9.85
C SER A 14 10.63 7.90 9.77
N PRO A 15 9.92 8.08 8.64
CA PRO A 15 8.54 7.62 8.52
C PRO A 15 8.47 6.09 8.68
N VAL A 16 7.50 5.63 9.45
CA VAL A 16 7.23 4.20 9.62
C VAL A 16 6.17 3.73 8.63
N ALA A 17 6.04 2.41 8.42
CA ALA A 17 5.09 1.85 7.47
C ALA A 17 3.63 2.31 7.75
N ALA A 18 3.27 2.47 9.02
CA ALA A 18 1.95 2.96 9.42
C ALA A 18 1.68 4.40 8.96
N ASP A 19 2.71 5.26 8.90
CA ASP A 19 2.58 6.63 8.42
C ASP A 19 2.28 6.65 6.93
N VAL A 20 3.07 5.90 6.14
CA VAL A 20 2.86 5.73 4.69
C VAL A 20 1.47 5.14 4.42
N ALA A 21 1.06 4.11 5.15
CA ALA A 21 -0.25 3.49 5.01
C ALA A 21 -1.40 4.49 5.25
N ARG A 22 -1.22 5.37 6.25
CA ARG A 22 -2.20 6.43 6.57
C ARG A 22 -2.29 7.46 5.46
N GLY A 23 -1.16 7.93 4.93
CA GLY A 23 -1.12 8.86 3.81
C GLY A 23 -1.80 8.30 2.57
N VAL A 24 -1.46 7.06 2.20
CA VAL A 24 -2.06 6.36 1.04
C VAL A 24 -3.56 6.19 1.22
N THR A 25 -4.01 5.76 2.41
CA THR A 25 -5.44 5.56 2.69
C THR A 25 -6.23 6.87 2.58
N ARG A 26 -5.65 8.00 3.01
CA ARG A 26 -6.27 9.33 2.85
C ARG A 26 -6.37 9.73 1.39
N LEU A 27 -5.30 9.55 0.61
CA LEU A 27 -5.31 9.81 -0.83
C LEU A 27 -6.40 8.99 -1.54
N PHE A 28 -6.48 7.70 -1.24
CA PHE A 28 -7.48 6.81 -1.82
C PHE A 28 -8.90 7.22 -1.44
N CYS A 29 -9.15 7.56 -0.17
CA CYS A 29 -10.46 8.04 0.28
C CYS A 29 -10.91 9.30 -0.50
N ARG A 30 -10.00 10.26 -0.74
CA ARG A 30 -10.31 11.45 -1.56
C ARG A 30 -10.62 11.14 -3.03
N ARG A 31 -10.20 9.98 -3.52
CA ARG A 31 -10.50 9.47 -4.86
C ARG A 31 -11.67 8.51 -4.91
N ASP A 32 -12.40 8.35 -3.79
CA ASP A 32 -13.47 7.37 -3.62
C ASP A 32 -13.00 5.92 -3.83
N TRP A 33 -11.78 5.63 -3.37
CA TRP A 33 -11.21 4.30 -3.27
C TRP A 33 -11.06 3.95 -1.80
N PHE A 34 -11.35 2.69 -1.44
CA PHE A 34 -11.33 2.26 -0.05
C PHE A 34 -10.35 1.11 0.15
N ALA A 35 -9.45 1.27 1.12
CA ALA A 35 -8.36 0.35 1.39
C ALA A 35 -8.51 -0.40 2.71
N MET A 36 -7.94 -1.60 2.75
CA MET A 36 -7.68 -2.38 3.95
C MET A 36 -6.18 -2.68 4.04
N CYS A 37 -5.62 -2.54 5.25
CA CYS A 37 -4.25 -2.96 5.53
C CYS A 37 -4.13 -4.48 5.70
N GLU A 38 -2.94 -5.04 5.55
CA GLU A 38 -2.61 -6.42 5.94
C GLU A 38 -3.58 -7.47 5.35
N VAL A 39 -3.67 -7.53 4.01
CA VAL A 39 -4.65 -8.39 3.32
C VAL A 39 -3.99 -9.71 2.88
N PRO A 40 -4.37 -10.86 3.46
CA PRO A 40 -3.82 -12.14 3.06
C PRO A 40 -4.32 -12.55 1.67
N LEU A 41 -3.42 -13.09 0.86
CA LEU A 41 -3.66 -13.53 -0.50
C LEU A 41 -3.63 -15.07 -0.60
N PRO A 42 -4.35 -15.67 -1.56
CA PRO A 42 -4.39 -17.12 -1.75
C PRO A 42 -3.03 -17.83 -1.94
N ASN A 43 -2.00 -17.12 -2.41
CA ASN A 43 -0.64 -17.65 -2.53
C ASN A 43 0.14 -17.68 -1.19
N GLY A 44 -0.50 -17.39 -0.06
CA GLY A 44 0.16 -17.32 1.24
C GLY A 44 0.94 -16.03 1.50
N ARG A 45 0.91 -15.07 0.56
CA ARG A 45 1.44 -13.71 0.78
C ARG A 45 0.44 -12.85 1.56
N ARG A 46 0.89 -11.67 1.95
CA ARG A 46 0.06 -10.63 2.55
C ARG A 46 0.43 -9.30 1.90
N ALA A 47 -0.55 -8.64 1.30
CA ALA A 47 -0.38 -7.30 0.75
C ALA A 47 -0.48 -6.27 1.88
N ASP A 48 0.38 -5.27 1.87
CA ASP A 48 0.37 -4.22 2.90
C ASP A 48 -0.93 -3.42 2.85
N LEU A 49 -1.38 -3.04 1.65
CA LEU A 49 -2.72 -2.51 1.41
C LEU A 49 -3.35 -3.16 0.18
N MET A 50 -4.65 -3.39 0.28
CA MET A 50 -5.50 -3.68 -0.88
C MET A 50 -6.63 -2.65 -0.91
N ALA A 51 -6.92 -2.08 -2.07
CA ALA A 51 -7.98 -1.11 -2.27
C ALA A 51 -8.95 -1.53 -3.38
N ILE A 52 -10.20 -1.04 -3.30
CA ILE A 52 -11.22 -1.21 -4.33
C ILE A 52 -11.69 0.17 -4.81
N ASP A 53 -11.80 0.33 -6.14
CA ASP A 53 -12.39 1.52 -6.78
C ASP A 53 -13.89 1.34 -7.11
N GLN A 54 -14.55 2.43 -7.51
CA GLN A 54 -15.98 2.43 -7.91
C GLN A 54 -16.31 1.45 -9.05
N LYS A 55 -15.33 1.09 -9.88
CA LYS A 55 -15.48 0.15 -11.01
C LYS A 55 -15.21 -1.30 -10.58
N GLY A 56 -14.84 -1.54 -9.32
CA GLY A 56 -14.49 -2.84 -8.80
C GLY A 56 -13.09 -3.30 -9.22
N HIS A 57 -12.20 -2.38 -9.62
CA HIS A 57 -10.79 -2.70 -9.78
C HIS A 57 -10.12 -2.79 -8.40
N LEU A 58 -9.28 -3.80 -8.26
CA LEU A 58 -8.51 -4.08 -7.07
C LEU A 58 -7.09 -3.56 -7.24
N THR A 59 -6.63 -2.76 -6.29
CA THR A 59 -5.27 -2.20 -6.29
C THR A 59 -4.51 -2.77 -5.12
N ILE A 60 -3.31 -3.32 -5.35
CA ILE A 60 -2.36 -3.67 -4.28
C ILE A 60 -1.34 -2.55 -4.16
N VAL A 61 -1.02 -2.19 -2.93
CA VAL A 61 0.08 -1.27 -2.61
C VAL A 61 1.03 -1.96 -1.63
N GLU A 62 2.31 -2.04 -2.01
CA GLU A 62 3.38 -2.49 -1.12
C GLU A 62 4.14 -1.29 -0.57
N ILE A 63 4.29 -1.25 0.75
CA ILE A 63 4.88 -0.14 1.50
C ILE A 63 6.34 -0.48 1.82
N LYS A 64 7.26 0.38 1.37
CA LYS A 64 8.69 0.23 1.70
C LYS A 64 9.22 1.52 2.32
N VAL A 65 9.65 1.43 3.58
CA VAL A 65 10.20 2.58 4.33
C VAL A 65 11.71 2.53 4.51
N SER A 66 12.37 1.47 4.04
CA SER A 66 13.83 1.38 4.02
C SER A 66 14.32 0.88 2.67
N LYS A 67 15.54 1.29 2.29
CA LYS A 67 16.21 0.81 1.06
C LYS A 67 16.42 -0.71 1.08
N ALA A 68 16.77 -1.27 2.24
CA ALA A 68 17.04 -2.70 2.37
C ALA A 68 15.78 -3.54 2.12
N ASP A 69 14.63 -3.12 2.68
CA ASP A 69 13.34 -3.77 2.46
C ASP A 69 12.87 -3.62 0.99
N LEU A 70 13.04 -2.43 0.40
CA LEU A 70 12.69 -2.19 -0.99
C LEU A 70 13.50 -3.07 -1.97
N VAL A 71 14.82 -3.08 -1.84
CA VAL A 71 15.71 -3.84 -2.74
C VAL A 71 15.66 -5.34 -2.47
N GLY A 72 15.31 -5.74 -1.24
CA GLY A 72 15.17 -7.14 -0.85
C GLY A 72 13.88 -7.81 -1.36
N ASP A 73 12.90 -7.05 -1.84
CA ASP A 73 11.63 -7.59 -2.31
C ASP A 73 11.74 -8.13 -3.75
N LEU A 74 12.20 -9.37 -3.86
CA LEU A 74 12.38 -10.03 -5.15
C LEU A 74 11.13 -10.77 -5.64
N LYS A 75 10.07 -10.83 -4.82
CA LYS A 75 8.88 -11.66 -5.08
C LYS A 75 7.62 -10.83 -5.26
N TRP A 76 7.73 -9.51 -5.32
CA TRP A 76 6.61 -8.60 -5.53
C TRP A 76 5.76 -8.92 -6.78
N ARG A 77 6.36 -9.53 -7.81
CA ARG A 77 5.62 -9.96 -9.00
C ARG A 77 4.54 -11.00 -8.69
N ASP A 78 4.67 -11.75 -7.59
CA ASP A 78 3.64 -12.70 -7.10
C ASP A 78 2.31 -12.01 -6.78
N TYR A 79 2.31 -10.68 -6.54
CA TYR A 79 1.11 -9.89 -6.25
C TYR A 79 0.29 -9.57 -7.50
N LEU A 80 0.90 -9.57 -8.68
CA LEU A 80 0.27 -9.09 -9.92
C LEU A 80 -0.93 -9.93 -10.36
N ASP A 81 -0.98 -11.21 -9.95
CA ASP A 81 -2.12 -12.10 -10.21
C ASP A 81 -3.37 -11.79 -9.36
N TYR A 82 -3.27 -10.85 -8.41
CA TYR A 82 -4.30 -10.55 -7.41
C TYR A 82 -4.79 -9.10 -7.45
N CYS A 83 -4.28 -8.28 -8.38
CA CYS A 83 -4.69 -6.90 -8.54
C CYS A 83 -4.78 -6.47 -10.00
N ASP A 84 -5.61 -5.47 -10.26
CA ASP A 84 -5.67 -4.73 -11.51
C ASP A 84 -4.57 -3.67 -11.63
N ARG A 85 -4.14 -3.14 -10.50
CA ARG A 85 -3.07 -2.13 -10.39
C ARG A 85 -2.15 -2.49 -9.23
N PHE A 86 -0.86 -2.28 -9.44
CA PHE A 86 0.14 -2.44 -8.40
C PHE A 86 0.89 -1.13 -8.20
N PHE A 87 0.97 -0.67 -6.95
CA PHE A 87 1.75 0.50 -6.58
C PHE A 87 2.82 0.14 -5.55
N TRP A 88 3.97 0.77 -5.68
CA TRP A 88 4.87 0.98 -4.56
C TRP A 88 4.44 2.22 -3.80
N ALA A 89 4.46 2.18 -2.47
CA ALA A 89 4.32 3.35 -1.61
C ALA A 89 5.56 3.54 -0.75
N VAL A 90 6.22 4.68 -0.90
CA VAL A 90 7.51 4.95 -0.25
C VAL A 90 7.59 6.38 0.27
N PRO A 91 8.47 6.66 1.26
CA PRO A 91 8.89 8.02 1.56
C PRO A 91 9.61 8.67 0.38
N GLN A 92 9.61 10.01 0.33
CA GLN A 92 10.26 10.79 -0.73
C GLN A 92 11.72 10.40 -0.96
N SER A 93 12.46 10.02 0.08
CA SER A 93 13.87 9.65 0.02
C SER A 93 14.16 8.36 -0.77
N LEU A 94 13.18 7.46 -0.93
CA LEU A 94 13.35 6.19 -1.64
C LEU A 94 12.80 6.22 -3.07
N CYS A 95 11.98 7.22 -3.40
CA CYS A 95 11.37 7.39 -4.73
C CYS A 95 12.37 7.20 -5.90
N PRO A 96 13.61 7.74 -5.88
CA PRO A 96 14.53 7.59 -7.02
C PRO A 96 14.97 6.15 -7.30
N ILE A 97 14.88 5.25 -6.31
CA ILE A 97 15.29 3.83 -6.47
C ILE A 97 14.30 3.09 -7.39
N LEU A 98 13.04 3.53 -7.42
CA LEU A 98 11.95 2.88 -8.18
C LEU A 98 11.96 3.21 -9.68
N GLU A 99 12.99 3.92 -10.15
CA GLU A 99 13.27 4.10 -11.58
C GLU A 99 14.10 2.94 -12.16
N ASP A 100 14.66 2.06 -11.32
CA ASP A 100 15.37 0.87 -11.78
C ASP A 100 14.41 -0.09 -12.51
N ALA A 101 14.90 -0.68 -13.61
CA ALA A 101 14.17 -1.63 -14.44
C ALA A 101 13.61 -2.83 -13.64
N HIS A 102 14.26 -3.24 -12.53
CA HIS A 102 13.76 -4.31 -11.68
C HIS A 102 12.33 -4.07 -11.17
N PHE A 103 11.97 -2.81 -10.92
CA PHE A 103 10.65 -2.41 -10.40
C PHE A 103 9.60 -2.21 -11.49
N LEU A 104 9.96 -2.41 -12.76
CA LEU A 104 9.08 -2.25 -13.92
C LEU A 104 8.31 -0.92 -13.89
N PRO A 105 8.99 0.24 -13.94
CA PRO A 105 8.33 1.56 -13.78
C PRO A 105 7.24 1.84 -14.83
N ALA A 106 7.27 1.19 -15.99
CA ALA A 106 6.21 1.29 -16.99
C ALA A 106 4.90 0.57 -16.57
N ASP A 107 5.00 -0.43 -15.70
CA ASP A 107 3.88 -1.25 -15.25
C ASP A 107 3.42 -0.88 -13.83
N SER A 108 4.37 -0.62 -12.94
CA SER A 108 4.13 -0.34 -11.52
C SER A 108 3.95 1.16 -11.28
N GLY A 109 2.94 1.48 -10.49
CA GLY A 109 2.72 2.84 -10.03
C GLY A 109 3.62 3.19 -8.85
N LEU A 110 3.75 4.49 -8.60
CA LEU A 110 4.54 5.06 -7.52
C LEU A 110 3.72 6.07 -6.73
N LEU A 111 3.53 5.76 -5.45
CA LEU A 111 3.01 6.65 -4.44
C LEU A 111 4.17 7.14 -3.57
N VAL A 112 4.28 8.46 -3.42
CA VAL A 112 5.08 9.04 -2.35
C VAL A 112 4.14 9.46 -1.24
N ALA A 113 4.41 9.02 -0.01
CA ALA A 113 3.53 9.28 1.12
C ALA A 113 4.28 9.51 2.42
N ASP A 114 3.58 10.18 3.35
CA ASP A 114 3.95 10.35 4.74
C ASP A 114 2.71 10.21 5.64
N ARG A 115 2.84 10.55 6.93
CA ARG A 115 1.75 10.46 7.91
C ARG A 115 0.56 11.38 7.63
N TYR A 116 0.74 12.37 6.77
CA TYR A 116 -0.25 13.39 6.45
C TYR A 116 -1.01 13.03 5.19
N ASP A 117 -0.30 12.72 4.11
CA ASP A 117 -0.92 12.47 2.81
C ASP A 117 -0.05 11.60 1.89
N ALA A 118 -0.55 11.34 0.68
CA ALA A 118 0.19 10.73 -0.41
C ALA A 118 -0.07 11.45 -1.74
N ALA A 119 0.88 11.30 -2.67
CA ALA A 119 0.78 11.75 -4.05
C ALA A 119 1.08 10.58 -5.00
N ILE A 120 0.34 10.51 -6.12
CA ILE A 120 0.74 9.65 -7.26
C ILE A 120 1.82 10.39 -8.02
N MET A 121 3.04 9.87 -7.95
CA MET A 121 4.16 10.34 -8.77
C MET A 121 4.17 9.66 -10.13
N ARG A 122 3.66 8.42 -10.19
CA ARG A 122 3.51 7.64 -11.42
C ARG A 122 2.27 6.75 -11.33
N GLU A 123 1.42 6.81 -12.35
CA GLU A 123 0.25 5.94 -12.44
C GLU A 123 0.66 4.49 -12.70
N ALA A 124 -0.07 3.55 -12.08
CA ALA A 124 0.09 2.13 -12.37
C ALA A 124 -0.62 1.75 -13.67
N MET A 125 -0.03 0.84 -14.43
CA MET A 125 -0.71 0.25 -15.59
C MET A 125 -1.93 -0.55 -15.12
N LEU A 126 -3.08 -0.33 -15.77
CA LEU A 126 -4.27 -1.14 -15.54
C LEU A 126 -4.13 -2.47 -16.29
N ARG A 127 -4.06 -3.57 -15.55
CA ARG A 127 -4.07 -4.94 -16.06
C ARG A 127 -5.27 -5.70 -15.52
N PRO A 128 -6.39 -5.74 -16.27
CA PRO A 128 -7.63 -6.31 -15.74
C PRO A 128 -7.47 -7.76 -15.28
N LEU A 129 -7.87 -8.03 -14.04
CA LEU A 129 -8.00 -9.39 -13.53
C LEU A 129 -9.01 -10.20 -14.35
N ALA A 130 -8.70 -11.48 -14.53
CA ALA A 130 -9.64 -12.45 -15.09
C ALA A 130 -10.96 -12.43 -14.30
N PRO A 131 -12.13 -12.53 -14.94
CA PRO A 131 -13.43 -12.37 -14.27
C PRO A 131 -13.63 -13.28 -13.04
N ALA A 132 -13.19 -14.53 -13.12
CA ALA A 132 -13.27 -15.47 -12.00
C ALA A 132 -12.40 -15.04 -10.80
N ARG A 133 -11.18 -14.56 -11.07
CA ARG A 133 -10.27 -14.03 -10.04
C ARG A 133 -10.83 -12.77 -9.41
N ARG A 134 -11.31 -11.82 -10.22
CA ARG A 134 -11.97 -10.59 -9.74
C ARG A 134 -13.09 -10.92 -8.76
N LYS A 135 -14.01 -11.81 -9.15
CA LYS A 135 -15.14 -12.22 -8.30
C LYS A 135 -14.64 -12.79 -6.96
N ALA A 136 -13.63 -13.66 -6.99
CA ALA A 136 -13.07 -14.27 -5.78
C ALA A 136 -12.44 -13.22 -4.86
N GLU A 137 -11.58 -12.35 -5.39
CA GLU A 137 -10.87 -11.36 -4.58
C GLU A 137 -11.77 -10.23 -4.08
N THR A 138 -12.77 -9.81 -4.85
CA THR A 138 -13.80 -8.86 -4.38
C THR A 138 -14.62 -9.45 -3.22
N LEU A 139 -15.02 -10.72 -3.31
CA LEU A 139 -15.74 -11.40 -2.22
C LEU A 139 -14.86 -11.52 -0.97
N ASN A 140 -13.59 -11.89 -1.15
CA ASN A 140 -12.62 -11.98 -0.07
C ASN A 140 -12.42 -10.61 0.61
N PHE A 141 -12.26 -9.55 -0.18
CA PHE A 141 -12.17 -8.17 0.30
C PHE A 141 -13.42 -7.79 1.10
N ALA A 142 -14.62 -7.96 0.54
CA ALA A 142 -15.87 -7.60 1.21
C ALA A 142 -16.06 -8.35 2.54
N ARG A 143 -15.81 -9.66 2.56
CA ARG A 143 -15.93 -10.48 3.79
C ARG A 143 -14.93 -10.06 4.86
N ARG A 144 -13.70 -9.70 4.49
CA ARG A 144 -12.68 -9.22 5.43
C ARG A 144 -13.04 -7.85 6.00
N ALA A 145 -13.50 -6.93 5.15
CA ALA A 145 -13.97 -5.62 5.59
C ALA A 145 -15.13 -5.77 6.58
N ALA A 146 -16.13 -6.59 6.25
CA ALA A 146 -17.27 -6.87 7.12
C ALA A 146 -16.82 -7.47 8.47
N ARG A 147 -15.92 -8.47 8.47
CA ARG A 147 -15.38 -9.06 9.71
C ARG A 147 -14.67 -8.04 10.58
N ARG A 148 -13.83 -7.18 10.00
CA ARG A 148 -13.11 -6.13 10.74
C ARG A 148 -14.07 -5.12 11.34
N LEU A 149 -15.08 -4.69 10.59
CA LEU A 149 -16.13 -3.81 11.11
C LEU A 149 -16.93 -4.50 12.24
N SER A 150 -17.31 -5.77 12.07
CA SER A 150 -18.00 -6.53 13.12
C SER A 150 -17.16 -6.61 14.39
N ALA A 151 -15.85 -6.85 14.30
CA ALA A 151 -14.96 -6.87 15.46
C ALA A 151 -14.75 -5.48 16.10
N GLN A 152 -14.92 -4.39 15.34
CA GLN A 152 -14.92 -3.03 15.90
C GLN A 152 -16.23 -2.72 16.65
N ILE A 153 -17.37 -3.20 16.12
CA ILE A 153 -18.69 -3.02 16.75
C ILE A 153 -18.83 -3.90 17.99
N ASP A 154 -18.38 -5.15 17.90
CA ASP A 154 -18.35 -6.13 18.98
C ASP A 154 -16.96 -6.79 19.08
N PRO A 155 -16.10 -6.28 19.97
CA PRO A 155 -14.74 -6.80 20.17
C PRO A 155 -14.67 -8.27 20.57
N THR A 156 -15.75 -8.87 21.08
CA THR A 156 -15.76 -10.30 21.47
C THR A 156 -15.69 -11.23 20.25
N LEU A 157 -16.07 -10.73 19.07
CA LEU A 157 -15.99 -11.46 17.80
C LEU A 157 -14.56 -11.56 17.25
N GLY A 158 -13.62 -10.77 17.79
CA GLY A 158 -12.23 -10.65 17.29
C GLY A 158 -11.26 -11.74 17.74
N PHE A 159 -11.67 -12.62 18.64
CA PHE A 159 -10.86 -13.74 19.14
C PHE A 159 -11.19 -15.03 18.38
N GLY A 160 -10.79 -15.13 17.10
CA GLY A 160 -11.08 -16.31 16.30
C GLY A 160 -10.27 -16.43 15.01
N SER A 161 -9.30 -17.34 15.06
CA SER A 161 -8.45 -17.94 13.99
C SER A 161 -7.53 -17.02 13.20
#